data_AF-A0A1F8U4J0-F1
#
_entry.id   AF-A0A1F8U4J0-F1
#
_cell.length_a   1.000
_cell.length_b   1.000
_cell.length_c   1.000
_cell.angle_alpha   90.00
_cell.angle_beta   90.00
_cell.angle_gamma   90.00
#
_symmetry.space_group_name_H-M   'P 1'
#
loop_
_entity.id
_entity.type
_entity.pdbx_description
1 polymer ?
#
loop_
_entity_poly.entity_id
_entity_poly.type
_entity_poly.pdbx_seq_one_letter_code
_entity_poly.pdbx_strand_id
1 'polypeptide(L)'
;MKKITAFISQKVFIYMVIIILLASGGAWWYFNNSSSKNVKNTFAQQTSVVTKGDLSQTVTGSGAIASANKSNVVAEVQGTITEVLISDGAQVKAGDLILKLDDFQAQLDVKQLENSISQTLLAQQYNRKSLEGIQALAPIDGEITDLQFRVGDDVSKNATLLTITDKAKLKLTIPFNNKYRSQLKINQEVTVNVYDTALEVGTTVKGYITSLSKPLYKTAEGAEVYNVEVTLNNPGTIKEGMIANVELSVSGEKLISTESSTLNYYSNVIVKAATGGIVNKINVSEGQPVTKGTVLAEFNNDDLVLEIETTELKLEDYYSQLEAAKNELDKYNIYSPIDGILSLNELKAGDVLKSGDVIGYTADYDHMQFEISIDELDISKIKVGQSTNVTIDALTETNAKPISGSVSKVAIEGTSTNGVTTYPVIIQIDKAENLKSGMNANAEILIEQREDILYVPIQAVNKRGGKSFVTVRRATDSVEVDKGEVKNSASTGEQKN
;
A
#
# COMPACT_ATOMS: atom_id res chain seq x y z
N MET A 1 -49.15 95.08 -68.77
CA MET A 1 -49.75 95.86 -69.87
C MET A 1 -49.28 95.30 -71.21
N LYS A 2 -50.23 95.04 -72.10
CA LYS A 2 -50.15 94.94 -73.58
C LYS A 2 -49.31 93.82 -74.24
N LYS A 3 -50.08 92.83 -74.74
CA LYS A 3 -49.84 92.04 -75.96
C LYS A 3 -49.34 92.90 -77.11
N ILE A 4 -48.40 92.40 -77.93
CA ILE A 4 -48.38 92.63 -79.38
C ILE A 4 -47.90 91.36 -80.08
N THR A 5 -48.79 90.83 -80.93
CA THR A 5 -48.61 89.74 -81.89
C THR A 5 -48.18 90.28 -83.26
N ALA A 6 -47.42 89.43 -83.96
CA ALA A 6 -47.39 89.23 -85.43
C ALA A 6 -46.69 90.27 -86.32
N PHE A 7 -45.61 89.85 -87.01
CA PHE A 7 -45.57 89.71 -88.48
C PHE A 7 -44.24 89.02 -88.91
N ILE A 8 -44.29 87.75 -89.35
CA ILE A 8 -43.13 87.03 -89.91
C ILE A 8 -43.19 87.17 -91.43
N SER A 9 -42.13 87.72 -92.02
CA SER A 9 -41.99 87.92 -93.45
C SER A 9 -41.49 86.65 -94.15
N GLN A 10 -41.94 86.50 -95.39
CA GLN A 10 -41.82 85.38 -96.35
C GLN A 10 -40.40 84.79 -96.57
N LYS A 11 -39.36 85.32 -95.92
CA LYS A 11 -37.95 84.88 -96.04
C LYS A 11 -37.53 83.82 -95.02
N VAL A 12 -38.26 83.64 -93.90
CA VAL A 12 -37.92 82.65 -92.85
C VAL A 12 -38.28 81.21 -93.27
N PHE A 13 -39.27 81.03 -94.15
CA PHE A 13 -39.69 79.71 -94.62
C PHE A 13 -38.63 79.02 -95.51
N ILE A 14 -37.88 79.79 -96.30
CA ILE A 14 -36.84 79.24 -97.20
C ILE A 14 -35.67 78.66 -96.41
N TYR A 15 -35.25 79.29 -95.31
CA TYR A 15 -34.18 78.77 -94.47
C TYR A 15 -34.56 77.48 -93.72
N MET A 16 -35.84 77.30 -93.38
CA MET A 16 -36.33 76.10 -92.70
C MET A 16 -36.34 74.87 -93.61
N VAL A 17 -36.65 75.04 -94.90
CA VAL A 17 -36.61 73.96 -95.90
C VAL A 17 -35.17 73.49 -96.20
N ILE A 18 -34.19 74.41 -96.21
CA ILE A 18 -32.78 74.06 -96.44
C ILE A 18 -32.18 73.26 -95.27
N ILE A 19 -32.58 73.58 -94.03
CA ILE A 19 -32.11 72.86 -92.83
C ILE A 19 -32.68 71.44 -92.78
N ILE A 20 -33.93 71.24 -93.20
CA ILE A 20 -34.54 69.89 -93.26
C ILE A 20 -33.84 69.02 -94.30
N LEU A 21 -33.49 69.58 -95.47
CA LEU A 21 -32.78 68.84 -96.53
C LEU A 21 -31.36 68.40 -96.10
N LEU A 22 -30.64 69.25 -95.36
CA LEU A 22 -29.32 68.92 -94.81
C LEU A 22 -29.40 67.86 -93.69
N ALA A 23 -30.44 67.88 -92.86
CA ALA A 23 -30.65 66.87 -91.81
C ALA A 23 -30.99 65.48 -92.39
N SER A 24 -31.80 65.42 -93.46
CA SER A 24 -32.10 64.16 -94.14
C SER A 24 -30.90 63.55 -94.87
N GLY A 25 -30.00 64.37 -95.42
CA GLY A 25 -28.77 63.89 -96.07
C GLY A 25 -27.76 63.29 -95.08
N GLY A 26 -27.63 63.86 -93.87
CA GLY A 26 -26.74 63.34 -92.83
C GLY A 26 -27.19 62.02 -92.22
N ALA A 27 -28.50 61.81 -92.07
CA ALA A 27 -29.04 60.57 -91.51
C ALA A 27 -28.84 59.35 -92.44
N TRP A 28 -28.91 59.54 -93.76
CA TRP A 28 -28.73 58.45 -94.72
C TRP A 28 -27.28 57.94 -94.80
N TRP A 29 -26.29 58.83 -94.63
CA TRP A 29 -24.88 58.45 -94.63
C TRP A 29 -24.45 57.69 -93.36
N TYR A 30 -25.02 58.03 -92.20
CA TYR A 30 -24.69 57.36 -90.94
C TYR A 30 -25.26 55.93 -90.85
N PHE A 31 -26.46 55.70 -91.41
CA PHE A 31 -27.10 54.39 -91.32
C PHE A 31 -26.55 53.36 -92.34
N ASN A 32 -26.00 53.82 -93.47
CA ASN A 32 -25.54 52.93 -94.54
C ASN A 32 -24.07 52.47 -94.41
N ASN A 33 -23.35 52.88 -93.36
CA ASN A 33 -21.94 52.49 -93.15
C ASN A 33 -21.68 51.52 -91.98
N SER A 34 -22.71 50.84 -91.48
CA SER A 34 -22.55 49.82 -90.44
C SER A 34 -22.62 48.41 -91.02
N SER A 35 -21.54 47.98 -91.68
CA SER A 35 -21.35 46.58 -92.09
C SER A 35 -20.88 45.75 -90.89
N SER A 36 -21.75 44.84 -90.42
CA SER A 36 -21.46 43.82 -89.40
C SER A 36 -20.27 42.93 -89.77
N LYS A 37 -19.22 42.94 -88.93
CA LYS A 37 -18.22 41.86 -88.86
C LYS A 37 -18.69 40.79 -87.86
N ASN A 38 -19.10 39.63 -88.37
CA ASN A 38 -19.29 38.41 -87.57
C ASN A 38 -17.91 37.85 -87.17
N VAL A 39 -17.54 37.94 -85.88
CA VAL A 39 -16.39 37.26 -85.30
C VAL A 39 -16.87 35.95 -84.66
N LYS A 40 -16.44 34.80 -85.20
CA LYS A 40 -16.56 33.50 -84.53
C LYS A 40 -15.68 33.52 -83.27
N ASN A 41 -16.28 33.68 -82.09
CA ASN A 41 -15.60 33.44 -80.82
C ASN A 41 -15.45 31.93 -80.62
N THR A 42 -14.27 31.38 -80.93
CA THR A 42 -13.86 30.07 -80.43
C THR A 42 -13.44 30.26 -78.98
N PHE A 43 -14.33 29.94 -78.03
CA PHE A 43 -13.95 29.88 -76.62
C PHE A 43 -12.83 28.83 -76.45
N ALA A 44 -11.64 29.28 -76.06
CA ALA A 44 -10.54 28.38 -75.71
C ALA A 44 -10.98 27.58 -74.46
N GLN A 45 -11.34 26.32 -74.67
CA GLN A 45 -11.71 25.43 -73.57
C GLN A 45 -10.46 25.13 -72.74
N GLN A 46 -10.47 25.49 -71.47
CA GLN A 46 -9.43 25.07 -70.53
C GLN A 46 -9.59 23.57 -70.24
N THR A 47 -8.58 22.78 -70.55
CA THR A 47 -8.54 21.34 -70.29
C THR A 47 -7.50 21.04 -69.22
N SER A 48 -7.81 20.14 -68.29
CA SER A 48 -6.86 19.59 -67.31
C SER A 48 -6.77 18.08 -67.48
N VAL A 49 -5.56 17.53 -67.30
CA VAL A 49 -5.34 16.08 -67.29
C VAL A 49 -5.80 15.54 -65.93
N VAL A 50 -6.60 14.48 -65.94
CA VAL A 50 -7.01 13.79 -64.71
C VAL A 50 -5.86 12.90 -64.27
N THR A 51 -5.37 13.13 -63.06
CA THR A 51 -4.31 12.32 -62.45
C THR A 51 -4.87 11.53 -61.28
N LYS A 52 -4.25 10.38 -61.01
CA LYS A 52 -4.46 9.64 -59.78
C LYS A 52 -3.55 10.15 -58.67
N GLY A 53 -4.01 10.04 -57.43
CA GLY A 53 -3.21 10.29 -56.23
C GLY A 53 -4.05 10.10 -54.98
N ASP A 54 -3.57 10.59 -53.84
CA ASP A 54 -4.18 10.35 -52.54
C ASP A 54 -4.98 11.57 -52.05
N LEU A 55 -6.14 11.33 -51.43
CA LEU A 55 -7.03 12.36 -50.90
C LEU A 55 -7.14 12.13 -49.43
N SER A 56 -6.74 13.13 -48.65
CA SER A 56 -7.01 13.18 -47.23
C SER A 56 -8.06 14.25 -46.95
N GLN A 57 -9.00 13.91 -46.06
CA GLN A 57 -9.82 14.89 -45.36
C GLN A 57 -9.23 15.07 -43.97
N THR A 58 -8.90 16.30 -43.61
CA THR A 58 -8.35 16.64 -42.31
C THR A 58 -9.21 17.65 -41.56
N VAL A 59 -9.09 17.65 -40.24
CA VAL A 59 -9.63 18.69 -39.36
C VAL A 59 -8.44 19.28 -38.61
N THR A 60 -8.37 20.61 -38.54
CA THR A 60 -7.25 21.30 -37.91
C THR A 60 -7.67 21.99 -36.62
N GLY A 61 -6.74 22.10 -35.68
CA GLY A 61 -6.91 22.85 -34.45
C GLY A 61 -5.57 23.19 -33.83
N SER A 62 -5.55 24.20 -32.96
CA SER A 62 -4.34 24.67 -32.31
C SER A 62 -4.53 24.77 -30.79
N GLY A 63 -3.43 24.64 -30.06
CA GLY A 63 -3.43 24.63 -28.60
C GLY A 63 -2.03 24.71 -28.00
N ALA A 64 -1.97 25.01 -26.70
CA ALA A 64 -0.71 25.05 -25.96
C ALA A 64 -0.33 23.65 -25.46
N ILE A 65 0.95 23.30 -25.63
CA ILE A 65 1.54 22.04 -25.22
C ILE A 65 1.73 22.03 -23.71
N ALA A 66 1.31 20.95 -23.06
CA ALA A 66 1.48 20.68 -21.65
C ALA A 66 1.94 19.23 -21.43
N SER A 67 2.46 18.95 -20.24
CA SER A 67 2.71 17.58 -19.80
C SER A 67 1.39 16.82 -19.65
N ALA A 68 1.39 15.54 -20.03
CA ALA A 68 0.21 14.68 -19.89
C ALA A 68 -0.11 14.38 -18.42
N ASN A 69 0.91 14.18 -17.59
CA ASN A 69 0.78 13.87 -16.18
C ASN A 69 1.55 14.88 -15.33
N LYS A 70 0.82 15.64 -14.52
CA LYS A 70 1.38 16.58 -13.56
C LYS A 70 0.75 16.33 -12.19
N SER A 71 1.58 16.22 -11.17
CA SER A 71 1.12 16.08 -9.79
C SER A 71 1.83 17.04 -8.86
N ASN A 72 1.07 17.70 -7.99
CA ASN A 72 1.63 18.60 -6.99
C ASN A 72 2.35 17.80 -5.92
N VAL A 73 3.47 18.33 -5.45
CA VAL A 73 4.16 17.86 -4.25
C VAL A 73 3.70 18.74 -3.10
N VAL A 74 3.10 18.13 -2.08
CA VAL A 74 2.48 18.83 -0.97
C VAL A 74 3.09 18.38 0.35
N ALA A 75 3.22 19.30 1.30
CA ALA A 75 3.54 18.95 2.67
C ALA A 75 2.27 18.47 3.37
N GLU A 76 2.26 17.22 3.86
CA GLU A 76 1.10 16.68 4.56
C GLU A 76 1.06 17.09 6.05
N VAL A 77 2.23 17.35 6.63
CA VAL A 77 2.40 17.76 8.04
C VAL A 77 3.10 19.11 8.13
N GLN A 78 2.92 19.76 9.28
CA GLN A 78 3.70 20.95 9.63
C GLN A 78 5.08 20.54 10.12
N GLY A 79 6.13 21.20 9.64
CA GLY A 79 7.49 20.92 10.08
C GLY A 79 8.51 21.89 9.51
N THR A 80 9.72 21.87 10.09
CA THR A 80 10.87 22.62 9.58
C THR A 80 11.68 21.73 8.66
N ILE A 81 12.10 22.22 7.50
CA ILE A 81 12.95 21.47 6.57
C ILE A 81 14.32 21.25 7.22
N THR A 82 14.72 19.99 7.37
CA THR A 82 16.06 19.62 7.87
C THR A 82 17.05 19.51 6.71
N GLU A 83 16.62 18.91 5.60
CA GLU A 83 17.47 18.66 4.45
C GLU A 83 16.64 18.61 3.15
N VAL A 84 17.15 19.22 2.09
CA VAL A 84 16.64 19.07 0.72
C VAL A 84 17.61 18.16 -0.03
N LEU A 85 17.13 17.00 -0.47
CA LEU A 85 17.95 15.94 -1.05
C LEU A 85 18.00 16.02 -2.58
N ILE A 86 16.93 16.55 -3.20
CA ILE A 86 16.81 16.67 -4.66
C ILE A 86 16.58 18.13 -5.03
N SER A 87 17.41 18.63 -5.95
CA SER A 87 17.34 20.00 -6.45
C SER A 87 16.28 20.17 -7.54
N ASP A 88 15.82 21.41 -7.71
CA ASP A 88 14.96 21.82 -8.83
C ASP A 88 15.53 21.40 -10.19
N GLY A 89 14.66 20.93 -11.09
CA GLY A 89 15.01 20.49 -12.44
C GLY A 89 15.58 19.06 -12.54
N ALA A 90 15.71 18.34 -11.42
CA ALA A 90 16.17 16.96 -11.43
C ALA A 90 15.10 15.99 -11.97
N GLN A 91 15.56 14.94 -12.66
CA GLN A 91 14.70 13.81 -13.03
C GLN A 91 14.56 12.87 -11.83
N VAL A 92 13.33 12.50 -11.50
CA VAL A 92 12.96 11.69 -10.35
C VAL A 92 11.99 10.58 -10.73
N LYS A 93 11.95 9.54 -9.91
CA LYS A 93 10.94 8.49 -9.94
C LYS A 93 9.93 8.70 -8.83
N ALA A 94 8.74 8.13 -9.01
CA ALA A 94 7.73 8.03 -7.97
C ALA A 94 8.32 7.35 -6.73
N GLY A 95 8.15 7.98 -5.57
CA GLY A 95 8.72 7.53 -4.31
C GLY A 95 10.16 8.00 -4.05
N ASP A 96 10.78 8.77 -4.95
CA ASP A 96 12.07 9.40 -4.65
C ASP A 96 11.90 10.46 -3.56
N LEU A 97 12.74 10.41 -2.54
CA LEU A 97 12.71 11.32 -1.40
C LEU A 97 13.27 12.69 -1.80
N ILE A 98 12.43 13.71 -1.77
CA ILE A 98 12.77 15.07 -2.19
C ILE A 98 13.41 15.84 -1.04
N LEU A 99 12.75 15.84 0.12
CA LEU A 99 13.21 16.56 1.30
C LEU A 99 12.71 15.90 2.58
N LYS A 100 13.34 16.27 3.70
CA LYS A 100 13.01 15.81 5.04
C LYS A 100 12.60 16.97 5.93
N LEU A 101 11.60 16.72 6.76
CA LEU A 101 11.18 17.60 7.85
C LEU A 101 11.77 17.12 9.17
N ASP A 102 11.81 17.99 10.17
CA ASP A 102 12.19 17.63 11.54
C ASP A 102 11.12 16.74 12.17
N ASP A 103 11.45 15.46 12.34
CA ASP A 103 10.55 14.39 12.77
C ASP A 103 10.81 13.92 14.20
N PHE A 104 11.64 14.64 14.96
CA PHE A 104 12.06 14.22 16.31
C PHE A 104 10.89 13.89 17.24
N GLN A 105 9.84 14.73 17.23
CA GLN A 105 8.66 14.49 18.06
C GLN A 105 7.87 13.27 17.61
N ALA A 106 7.69 13.08 16.29
CA ALA A 106 6.98 11.93 15.75
C ALA A 106 7.74 10.62 16.05
N GLN A 107 9.08 10.62 15.95
CA GLN A 107 9.90 9.48 16.35
C GLN A 107 9.77 9.18 17.85
N LEU A 108 9.73 10.22 18.68
CA LEU A 108 9.55 10.08 20.13
C LEU A 108 8.19 9.46 20.46
N ASP A 109 7.12 9.88 19.77
CA ASP A 109 5.77 9.36 19.97
C ASP A 109 5.70 7.87 19.59
N VAL A 110 6.29 7.47 18.45
CA VAL A 110 6.45 6.06 18.07
C VAL A 110 7.20 5.29 19.16
N LYS A 111 8.30 5.84 19.68
CA LYS A 111 9.10 5.19 20.73
C LYS A 111 8.33 5.00 22.02
N GLN A 112 7.50 5.97 22.41
CA GLN A 112 6.64 5.86 23.60
C GLN A 112 5.61 4.73 23.45
N LEU A 113 4.99 4.61 22.28
CA LEU A 113 4.04 3.53 21.99
C LEU A 113 4.73 2.16 22.00
N GLU A 114 5.92 2.02 21.41
CA GLU A 114 6.71 0.78 21.50
C GLU A 114 7.03 0.38 22.96
N ASN A 115 7.34 1.36 23.81
CA ASN A 115 7.58 1.12 25.23
C ASN A 115 6.30 0.66 25.94
N SER A 116 5.15 1.29 25.66
CA SER A 116 3.85 0.90 26.19
C SER A 116 3.44 -0.52 25.77
N ILE A 117 3.68 -0.89 24.51
CA ILE A 117 3.49 -2.27 24.01
C ILE A 117 4.38 -3.24 24.78
N SER A 118 5.67 -2.92 24.94
CA SER A 118 6.62 -3.77 25.64
C SER A 118 6.21 -4.00 27.11
N GLN A 119 5.76 -2.96 27.80
CA GLN A 119 5.24 -3.07 29.17
C GLN A 119 3.98 -3.93 29.25
N THR A 120 3.07 -3.76 28.30
CA THR A 120 1.81 -4.51 28.23
C THR A 120 2.04 -5.99 27.94
N LEU A 121 3.00 -6.32 27.05
CA LEU A 121 3.42 -7.70 26.79
C LEU A 121 4.02 -8.38 28.04
N LEU A 122 4.82 -7.65 28.82
CA LEU A 122 5.35 -8.17 30.09
C LEU A 122 4.24 -8.46 31.10
N ALA A 123 3.24 -7.57 31.20
CA ALA A 123 2.06 -7.79 32.04
C ALA A 123 1.25 -9.02 31.57
N GLN A 124 1.00 -9.14 30.26
CA GLN A 124 0.32 -10.31 29.69
C GLN A 124 1.07 -11.60 30.00
N GLN A 125 2.40 -11.62 29.82
CA GLN A 125 3.23 -12.78 30.12
C GLN A 125 3.16 -13.17 31.59
N TYR A 126 3.23 -12.19 32.51
CA TYR A 126 3.09 -12.42 33.94
C TYR A 126 1.72 -12.99 34.30
N ASN A 127 0.65 -12.47 33.71
CA ASN A 127 -0.72 -12.92 33.96
C ASN A 127 -0.94 -14.34 33.42
N ARG A 128 -0.43 -14.67 32.23
CA ARG A 128 -0.47 -16.03 31.67
C ARG A 128 0.31 -17.03 32.51
N LYS A 129 1.50 -16.65 33.03
CA LYS A 129 2.26 -17.49 33.96
C LYS A 129 1.51 -17.69 35.28
N SER A 130 0.79 -16.67 35.75
CA SER A 130 -0.04 -16.78 36.95
C SER A 130 -1.25 -17.70 36.72
N LEU A 131 -1.77 -17.76 35.48
CA LEU A 131 -2.83 -18.69 35.08
C LEU A 131 -2.37 -20.15 35.12
N GLU A 132 -1.12 -20.44 34.76
CA GLU A 132 -0.53 -21.78 34.92
C GLU A 132 -0.49 -22.21 36.41
N GLY A 133 -0.38 -21.24 37.32
CA GLY A 133 -0.38 -21.45 38.77
C GLY A 133 -1.74 -21.79 39.37
N ILE A 134 -2.81 -21.82 38.58
CA ILE A 134 -4.18 -22.17 39.00
C ILE A 134 -4.31 -23.67 39.33
N GLN A 135 -3.32 -24.48 38.97
CA GLN A 135 -3.24 -25.86 39.42
C GLN A 135 -2.15 -26.01 40.47
N ALA A 136 -2.54 -26.45 41.67
CA ALA A 136 -1.57 -26.86 42.68
C ALA A 136 -1.08 -28.27 42.34
N LEU A 137 0.22 -28.42 42.08
CA LEU A 137 0.85 -29.70 41.76
C LEU A 137 1.69 -30.21 42.93
N ALA A 138 1.75 -31.54 43.10
CA ALA A 138 2.62 -32.19 44.08
C ALA A 138 4.11 -31.97 43.73
N PRO A 139 4.92 -31.32 44.58
CA PRO A 139 6.35 -31.08 44.30
C PRO A 139 7.23 -32.34 44.48
N ILE A 140 6.77 -33.30 45.28
CA ILE A 140 7.46 -34.56 45.61
C ILE A 140 6.46 -35.72 45.65
N ASP A 141 6.98 -36.94 45.64
CA ASP A 141 6.22 -38.13 46.02
C ASP A 141 6.03 -38.14 47.55
N GLY A 142 4.87 -38.61 48.03
CA GLY A 142 4.62 -38.74 49.46
C GLY A 142 3.15 -38.88 49.81
N GLU A 143 2.82 -38.68 51.07
CA GLU A 143 1.45 -38.69 51.58
C GLU A 143 1.00 -37.27 51.92
N ILE A 144 -0.26 -36.94 51.61
CA ILE A 144 -0.87 -35.67 51.98
C ILE A 144 -1.05 -35.62 53.50
N THR A 145 -0.50 -34.58 54.10
CA THR A 145 -0.64 -34.24 55.51
C THR A 145 -1.08 -32.78 55.66
N ASP A 146 -1.82 -32.45 56.72
CA ASP A 146 -2.17 -31.08 57.09
C ASP A 146 -2.87 -30.29 55.96
N LEU A 147 -3.96 -30.82 55.39
CA LEU A 147 -4.77 -30.13 54.39
C LEU A 147 -5.56 -28.96 55.02
N GLN A 148 -5.26 -27.73 54.61
CA GLN A 148 -5.72 -26.49 55.26
C GLN A 148 -6.80 -25.69 54.51
N PHE A 149 -7.33 -26.19 53.39
CA PHE A 149 -8.28 -25.44 52.53
C PHE A 149 -9.47 -26.31 52.10
N ARG A 150 -10.54 -25.65 51.67
CA ARG A 150 -11.81 -26.26 51.27
C ARG A 150 -12.28 -25.70 49.93
N VAL A 151 -13.14 -26.46 49.24
CA VAL A 151 -13.83 -25.97 48.04
C VAL A 151 -14.66 -24.74 48.41
N GLY A 152 -14.52 -23.67 47.62
CA GLY A 152 -15.14 -22.38 47.85
C GLY A 152 -14.31 -21.38 48.67
N ASP A 153 -13.17 -21.79 49.25
CA ASP A 153 -12.28 -20.85 49.94
C ASP A 153 -11.61 -19.89 48.93
N ASP A 154 -11.50 -18.62 49.30
CA ASP A 154 -10.68 -17.63 48.58
C ASP A 154 -9.25 -17.67 49.14
N VAL A 155 -8.33 -18.12 48.31
CA VAL A 155 -6.95 -18.40 48.70
C VAL A 155 -6.03 -17.33 48.10
N SER A 156 -5.20 -16.72 48.94
CA SER A 156 -4.21 -15.74 48.48
C SER A 156 -2.92 -16.42 47.99
N LYS A 157 -2.16 -15.72 47.14
CA LYS A 157 -0.83 -16.17 46.72
C LYS A 157 0.05 -16.45 47.93
N ASN A 158 0.78 -17.57 47.90
CA ASN A 158 1.61 -18.11 48.97
C ASN A 158 0.88 -18.63 50.22
N ALA A 159 -0.46 -18.68 50.21
CA ALA A 159 -1.19 -19.37 51.27
C ALA A 159 -0.78 -20.84 51.31
N THR A 160 -0.68 -21.38 52.53
CA THR A 160 -0.42 -22.81 52.74
C THR A 160 -1.66 -23.60 52.33
N LEU A 161 -1.47 -24.58 51.46
CA LEU A 161 -2.54 -25.48 51.02
C LEU A 161 -2.51 -26.75 51.84
N LEU A 162 -1.39 -27.47 51.76
CA LEU A 162 -1.20 -28.75 52.42
C LEU A 162 0.29 -29.04 52.56
N THR A 163 0.61 -30.12 53.24
CA THR A 163 1.95 -30.65 53.36
C THR A 163 2.04 -32.00 52.65
N ILE A 164 3.16 -32.26 51.98
CA ILE A 164 3.48 -33.60 51.45
C ILE A 164 4.67 -34.14 52.22
N THR A 165 4.48 -35.31 52.81
CA THR A 165 5.50 -35.98 53.62
C THR A 165 5.91 -37.30 52.97
N ASP A 166 7.20 -37.45 52.66
CA ASP A 166 7.76 -38.74 52.24
C ASP A 166 7.97 -39.60 53.50
N LYS A 167 7.01 -40.50 53.75
CA LYS A 167 7.06 -41.43 54.87
C LYS A 167 7.92 -42.67 54.60
N ALA A 168 8.38 -42.91 53.37
CA ALA A 168 9.13 -44.11 53.00
C ALA A 168 10.56 -44.09 53.54
N LYS A 169 11.10 -42.90 53.84
CA LYS A 169 12.44 -42.71 54.40
C LYS A 169 12.40 -41.82 55.63
N LEU A 170 13.25 -42.16 56.59
CA LEU A 170 13.50 -41.39 57.80
C LEU A 170 14.94 -40.93 57.82
N LYS A 171 15.19 -39.81 58.50
CA LYS A 171 16.52 -39.30 58.81
C LYS A 171 16.68 -39.12 60.32
N LEU A 172 17.89 -39.34 60.77
CA LEU A 172 18.30 -39.21 62.15
C LEU A 172 19.66 -38.54 62.18
N THR A 173 19.78 -37.43 62.90
CA THR A 173 21.08 -36.80 63.18
C THR A 173 21.45 -37.10 64.62
N ILE A 174 22.57 -37.78 64.82
CA ILE A 174 22.92 -38.31 66.14
C ILE A 174 24.43 -38.17 66.43
N PRO A 175 24.83 -37.79 67.65
CA PRO A 175 26.23 -37.61 67.99
C PRO A 175 26.96 -38.94 68.24
N PHE A 176 28.20 -39.01 67.76
CA PHE A 176 29.15 -40.09 68.05
C PHE A 176 30.46 -39.53 68.62
N ASN A 177 31.12 -40.32 69.45
CA ASN A 177 32.44 -39.98 70.00
C ASN A 177 33.48 -39.85 68.87
N ASN A 178 34.26 -38.76 68.90
CA ASN A 178 35.24 -38.42 67.87
C ASN A 178 36.36 -39.46 67.67
N LYS A 179 36.61 -40.35 68.64
CA LYS A 179 37.68 -41.37 68.61
C LYS A 179 37.73 -42.20 67.31
N TYR A 180 36.59 -42.51 66.71
CA TYR A 180 36.49 -43.37 65.52
C TYR A 180 36.06 -42.63 64.25
N ARG A 181 36.06 -41.29 64.27
CA ARG A 181 35.57 -40.44 63.17
C ARG A 181 36.25 -40.71 61.83
N SER A 182 37.56 -40.99 61.84
CA SER A 182 38.36 -41.27 60.63
C SER A 182 38.04 -42.62 60.00
N GLN A 183 37.38 -43.51 60.75
CA GLN A 183 37.08 -44.88 60.32
C GLN A 183 35.66 -45.00 59.75
N LEU A 184 34.77 -44.03 60.03
CA LEU A 184 33.43 -43.99 59.45
C LEU A 184 33.46 -43.55 58.00
N LYS A 185 32.66 -44.23 57.17
CA LYS A 185 32.49 -43.91 55.76
C LYS A 185 31.04 -43.56 55.48
N ILE A 186 30.83 -42.61 54.57
CA ILE A 186 29.51 -42.40 53.96
C ILE A 186 29.09 -43.71 53.27
N ASN A 187 27.81 -44.03 53.31
CA ASN A 187 27.19 -45.26 52.83
C ASN A 187 27.54 -46.53 53.64
N GLN A 188 28.12 -46.37 54.83
CA GLN A 188 28.30 -47.48 55.76
C GLN A 188 26.95 -47.88 56.37
N GLU A 189 26.65 -49.18 56.37
CA GLU A 189 25.46 -49.74 57.01
C GLU A 189 25.57 -49.63 58.53
N VAL A 190 24.47 -49.21 59.16
CA VAL A 190 24.35 -49.07 60.61
C VAL A 190 23.04 -49.69 61.09
N THR A 191 23.02 -50.08 62.35
CA THR A 191 21.83 -50.59 63.05
C THR A 191 21.18 -49.44 63.80
N VAL A 192 19.93 -49.12 63.48
CA VAL A 192 19.14 -48.08 64.16
C VAL A 192 18.16 -48.77 65.09
N ASN A 193 18.30 -48.57 66.40
CA ASN A 193 17.34 -49.09 67.37
C ASN A 193 16.37 -47.97 67.74
N VAL A 194 15.13 -48.15 67.32
CA VAL A 194 14.04 -47.19 67.50
C VAL A 194 13.20 -47.63 68.67
N TYR A 195 12.86 -46.70 69.56
CA TYR A 195 12.02 -46.93 70.71
C TYR A 195 10.75 -46.10 70.61
N ASP A 196 9.60 -46.79 70.58
CA ASP A 196 8.31 -46.16 70.71
C ASP A 196 8.01 -45.96 72.20
N THR A 197 8.14 -44.72 72.66
CA THR A 197 7.87 -44.36 74.07
C THR A 197 6.42 -44.51 74.46
N ALA A 198 5.48 -44.50 73.50
CA ALA A 198 4.06 -44.65 73.78
C ALA A 198 3.65 -46.11 73.94
N LEU A 199 4.33 -47.03 73.26
CA LEU A 199 4.03 -48.47 73.30
C LEU A 199 5.00 -49.27 74.19
N GLU A 200 6.08 -48.65 74.65
CA GLU A 200 7.18 -49.31 75.36
C GLU A 200 7.80 -50.49 74.57
N VAL A 201 7.82 -50.39 73.24
CA VAL A 201 8.34 -51.41 72.32
C VAL A 201 9.51 -50.85 71.52
N GLY A 202 10.56 -51.67 71.38
CA GLY A 202 11.72 -51.38 70.52
C GLY A 202 11.63 -52.10 69.18
N THR A 203 12.06 -51.44 68.10
CA THR A 203 12.23 -52.02 66.76
C THR A 203 13.62 -51.70 66.22
N THR A 204 14.27 -52.67 65.59
CA THR A 204 15.60 -52.48 64.99
C THR A 204 15.50 -52.46 63.46
N VAL A 205 16.06 -51.43 62.84
CA VAL A 205 16.05 -51.25 61.38
C VAL A 205 17.46 -50.92 60.88
N LYS A 206 17.78 -51.34 59.65
CA LYS A 206 19.04 -50.98 59.00
C LYS A 206 18.96 -49.56 58.43
N GLY A 207 20.02 -48.79 58.62
CA GLY A 207 20.21 -47.47 58.02
C GLY A 207 21.59 -47.36 57.37
N TYR A 208 21.84 -46.21 56.75
CA TYR A 208 23.11 -45.88 56.10
C TYR A 208 23.55 -44.48 56.49
N ILE A 209 24.86 -44.31 56.73
CA ILE A 209 25.44 -42.99 56.98
C ILE A 209 25.35 -42.15 55.71
N THR A 210 24.69 -41.00 55.76
CA THR A 210 24.58 -40.06 54.64
C THR A 210 25.50 -38.86 54.77
N SER A 211 25.75 -38.42 56.00
CA SER A 211 26.61 -37.28 56.27
C SER A 211 27.40 -37.48 57.55
N LEU A 212 28.64 -36.97 57.52
CA LEU A 212 29.51 -36.90 58.67
C LEU A 212 29.94 -35.45 58.82
N SER A 213 29.51 -34.77 59.88
CA SER A 213 29.96 -33.39 60.10
C SER A 213 31.49 -33.35 60.26
N LYS A 214 32.13 -32.24 59.87
CA LYS A 214 33.54 -31.96 60.19
C LYS A 214 33.54 -31.36 61.62
N PRO A 215 34.30 -31.88 62.61
CA PRO A 215 33.91 -31.81 64.02
C PRO A 215 34.49 -30.53 64.67
N LEU A 216 34.07 -30.01 65.82
CA LEU A 216 33.79 -30.64 67.12
C LEU A 216 32.85 -29.75 67.94
N TYR A 217 32.02 -30.38 68.77
CA TYR A 217 31.59 -29.74 70.02
C TYR A 217 31.78 -30.72 71.17
N LYS A 218 31.90 -30.17 72.37
CA LYS A 218 31.98 -30.95 73.60
C LYS A 218 30.57 -31.13 74.14
N THR A 219 30.20 -32.33 74.52
CA THR A 219 28.98 -32.57 75.31
C THR A 219 29.11 -31.87 76.66
N ALA A 220 28.02 -31.77 77.43
CA ALA A 220 28.04 -31.22 78.79
C ALA A 220 29.03 -31.93 79.73
N GLU A 221 29.36 -33.19 79.42
CA GLU A 221 30.30 -34.06 80.12
C GLU A 221 31.75 -33.95 79.59
N GLY A 222 32.00 -33.03 78.64
CA GLY A 222 33.33 -32.75 78.09
C GLY A 222 33.79 -33.68 76.96
N ALA A 223 32.96 -34.64 76.53
CA ALA A 223 33.31 -35.57 75.47
C ALA A 223 33.27 -34.90 74.09
N GLU A 224 34.32 -35.09 73.31
CA GLU A 224 34.42 -34.62 71.94
C GLU A 224 33.56 -35.47 71.01
N VAL A 225 32.54 -34.86 70.40
CA VAL A 225 31.58 -35.55 69.51
C VAL A 225 31.42 -34.85 68.15
N TYR A 226 30.79 -35.57 67.23
CA TYR A 226 30.37 -35.08 65.92
C TYR A 226 29.04 -35.70 65.52
N ASN A 227 28.29 -35.01 64.66
CA ASN A 227 27.00 -35.48 64.19
C ASN A 227 27.17 -36.42 63.00
N VAL A 228 26.58 -37.60 63.13
CA VAL A 228 26.37 -38.56 62.05
C VAL A 228 24.92 -38.44 61.62
N GLU A 229 24.70 -38.16 60.35
CA GLU A 229 23.37 -38.28 59.76
C GLU A 229 23.21 -39.68 59.19
N VAL A 230 22.11 -40.32 59.57
CA VAL A 230 21.72 -41.66 59.14
C VAL A 230 20.38 -41.58 58.46
N THR A 231 20.26 -42.17 57.28
CA THR A 231 18.96 -42.40 56.64
C THR A 231 18.60 -43.87 56.69
N LEU A 232 17.32 -44.17 56.86
CA LEU A 232 16.79 -45.52 56.89
C LEU A 232 15.46 -45.58 56.14
N ASN A 233 15.16 -46.75 55.58
CA ASN A 233 13.85 -47.02 55.00
C ASN A 233 12.85 -47.26 56.14
N ASN A 234 11.66 -46.66 56.04
CA ASN A 234 10.61 -46.85 57.02
C ASN A 234 9.84 -48.16 56.71
N PRO A 235 9.81 -49.14 57.63
CA PRO A 235 9.01 -50.35 57.46
C PRO A 235 7.49 -50.09 57.59
N GLY A 236 7.08 -48.85 57.83
CA GLY A 236 5.67 -48.41 57.95
C GLY A 236 5.17 -48.31 59.39
N THR A 237 5.93 -48.82 60.36
CA THR A 237 5.57 -48.80 61.79
C THR A 237 6.21 -47.63 62.55
N ILE A 238 7.19 -46.95 61.96
CA ILE A 238 7.98 -45.91 62.63
C ILE A 238 7.43 -44.53 62.28
N LYS A 239 7.16 -43.72 63.30
CA LYS A 239 6.63 -42.37 63.17
C LYS A 239 7.70 -41.31 63.48
N GLU A 240 7.53 -40.13 62.91
CA GLU A 240 8.30 -38.95 63.29
C GLU A 240 8.14 -38.65 64.79
N GLY A 241 9.22 -38.21 65.43
CA GLY A 241 9.29 -37.94 66.87
C GLY A 241 9.66 -39.15 67.72
N MET A 242 9.63 -40.38 67.18
CA MET A 242 10.19 -41.55 67.88
C MET A 242 11.69 -41.36 68.13
N ILE A 243 12.16 -41.83 69.29
CA ILE A 243 13.57 -41.72 69.66
C ILE A 243 14.35 -42.94 69.18
N ALA A 244 15.59 -42.74 68.76
CA ALA A 244 16.44 -43.81 68.30
C ALA A 244 17.90 -43.62 68.74
N ASN A 245 18.59 -44.73 68.91
CA ASN A 245 20.06 -44.77 68.98
C ASN A 245 20.61 -45.49 67.74
N VAL A 246 21.88 -45.23 67.44
CA VAL A 246 22.56 -45.85 66.32
C VAL A 246 23.73 -46.67 66.83
N GLU A 247 23.80 -47.89 66.34
CA GLU A 247 24.88 -48.83 66.58
C GLU A 247 25.60 -49.11 65.25
N LEU A 248 26.92 -49.11 65.29
CA LEU A 248 27.75 -49.39 64.14
C LEU A 248 28.94 -50.25 64.56
N SER A 249 29.42 -51.10 63.65
CA SER A 249 30.60 -51.93 63.89
C SER A 249 31.81 -51.33 63.18
N VAL A 250 32.90 -51.07 63.91
CA VAL A 250 34.17 -50.59 63.36
C VAL A 250 35.28 -51.50 63.83
N SER A 251 35.99 -52.14 62.90
CA SER A 251 37.16 -52.99 63.20
C SER A 251 36.90 -54.10 64.24
N GLY A 252 35.66 -54.58 64.35
CA GLY A 252 35.24 -55.60 65.32
C GLY A 252 34.74 -55.05 66.67
N GLU A 253 34.84 -53.74 66.90
CA GLU A 253 34.27 -53.06 68.07
C GLU A 253 32.89 -52.47 67.77
N LYS A 254 31.95 -52.65 68.71
CA LYS A 254 30.61 -52.08 68.66
C LYS A 254 30.65 -50.64 69.15
N LEU A 255 30.33 -49.70 68.27
CA LEU A 255 30.15 -48.28 68.58
C LEU A 255 28.68 -47.97 68.72
N ILE A 256 28.32 -47.25 69.77
CA ILE A 256 26.95 -46.77 70.01
C ILE A 256 27.00 -45.24 70.03
N SER A 257 25.94 -44.60 69.55
CA SER A 257 25.77 -43.15 69.68
C SER A 257 25.86 -42.71 71.14
N THR A 258 26.37 -41.50 71.38
CA THR A 258 26.56 -40.99 72.75
C THR A 258 25.25 -40.62 73.43
N GLU A 259 24.22 -40.31 72.63
CA GLU A 259 22.88 -39.95 73.07
C GLU A 259 21.84 -40.62 72.15
N SER A 260 20.56 -40.50 72.50
CA SER A 260 19.44 -40.80 71.59
C SER A 260 18.98 -39.52 70.91
N SER A 261 18.43 -39.63 69.71
CA SER A 261 17.91 -38.48 68.94
C SER A 261 16.55 -38.83 68.32
N THR A 262 15.80 -37.83 67.86
CA THR A 262 14.48 -38.02 67.26
C THR A 262 14.58 -38.33 65.77
N LEU A 263 13.77 -39.28 65.33
CA LEU A 263 13.57 -39.57 63.92
C LEU A 263 12.68 -38.51 63.29
N ASN A 264 13.09 -38.03 62.13
CA ASN A 264 12.33 -37.09 61.31
C ASN A 264 12.04 -37.73 59.95
N TYR A 265 10.95 -37.36 59.31
CA TYR A 265 10.76 -37.76 57.91
C TYR A 265 11.86 -37.18 57.04
N TYR A 266 12.27 -37.96 56.04
CA TYR A 266 13.38 -37.57 55.18
C TYR A 266 13.08 -36.27 54.44
N SER A 267 11.88 -36.18 53.87
CA SER A 267 11.37 -35.01 53.15
C SER A 267 9.98 -34.61 53.64
N ASN A 268 9.81 -33.33 53.91
CA ASN A 268 8.56 -32.70 54.28
C ASN A 268 8.46 -31.35 53.57
N VAL A 269 7.49 -31.20 52.66
CA VAL A 269 7.34 -30.02 51.79
C VAL A 269 5.96 -29.41 51.97
N ILE A 270 5.93 -28.16 52.43
CA ILE A 270 4.72 -27.34 52.47
C ILE A 270 4.40 -26.88 51.04
N VAL A 271 3.24 -27.29 50.55
CA VAL A 271 2.70 -26.85 49.26
C VAL A 271 1.93 -25.56 49.48
N LYS A 272 2.28 -24.54 48.70
CA LYS A 272 1.66 -23.21 48.74
C LYS A 272 0.97 -22.90 47.43
N ALA A 273 -0.07 -22.07 47.49
CA ALA A 273 -0.75 -21.56 46.31
C ALA A 273 0.20 -20.66 45.49
N ALA A 274 0.43 -21.02 44.22
CA ALA A 274 1.31 -20.26 43.33
C ALA A 274 0.66 -18.95 42.85
N THR A 275 -0.67 -18.94 42.76
CA THR A 275 -1.51 -17.79 42.44
C THR A 275 -2.70 -17.74 43.40
N GLY A 276 -3.37 -16.60 43.48
CA GLY A 276 -4.61 -16.48 44.26
C GLY A 276 -5.83 -16.94 43.46
N GLY A 277 -6.94 -17.22 44.14
CA GLY A 277 -8.21 -17.57 43.51
C GLY A 277 -9.12 -18.39 44.42
N ILE A 278 -10.33 -18.66 43.93
CA ILE A 278 -11.33 -19.46 44.63
C ILE A 278 -11.07 -20.93 44.35
N VAL A 279 -11.04 -21.78 45.39
CA VAL A 279 -10.86 -23.22 45.23
C VAL A 279 -12.09 -23.80 44.52
N ASN A 280 -11.92 -24.23 43.28
CA ASN A 280 -12.96 -24.86 42.47
C ASN A 280 -13.09 -26.34 42.79
N LYS A 281 -11.96 -27.03 42.93
CA LYS A 281 -11.92 -28.48 43.12
C LYS A 281 -10.71 -28.92 43.92
N ILE A 282 -10.90 -29.88 44.81
CA ILE A 282 -9.83 -30.59 45.52
C ILE A 282 -9.82 -32.04 45.00
N ASN A 283 -8.68 -32.49 44.50
CA ASN A 283 -8.50 -33.81 43.89
C ASN A 283 -7.86 -34.83 44.84
N VAL A 284 -7.52 -34.42 46.06
CA VAL A 284 -6.84 -35.24 47.08
C VAL A 284 -7.55 -35.20 48.43
N SER A 285 -7.25 -36.17 49.29
CA SER A 285 -7.72 -36.25 50.68
C SER A 285 -6.55 -36.42 51.65
N GLU A 286 -6.75 -36.04 52.91
CA GLU A 286 -5.78 -36.27 53.99
C GLU A 286 -5.40 -37.76 54.07
N GLY A 287 -4.11 -38.06 54.16
CA GLY A 287 -3.58 -39.42 54.21
C GLY A 287 -3.46 -40.14 52.85
N GLN A 288 -3.85 -39.49 51.74
CA GLN A 288 -3.73 -40.07 50.41
C GLN A 288 -2.27 -40.03 49.92
N PRO A 289 -1.73 -41.13 49.35
CA PRO A 289 -0.44 -41.10 48.67
C PRO A 289 -0.55 -40.41 47.30
N VAL A 290 0.44 -39.60 46.94
CA VAL A 290 0.54 -38.88 45.67
C VAL A 290 1.94 -38.99 45.08
N THR A 291 2.02 -38.91 43.75
CA THR A 291 3.29 -38.80 43.03
C THR A 291 3.54 -37.35 42.63
N LYS A 292 4.80 -36.98 42.46
CA LYS A 292 5.21 -35.69 41.93
C LYS A 292 4.48 -35.38 40.62
N GLY A 293 3.94 -34.16 40.52
CA GLY A 293 3.13 -33.70 39.38
C GLY A 293 1.65 -34.04 39.47
N THR A 294 1.19 -34.79 40.49
CA THR A 294 -0.24 -35.01 40.73
C THR A 294 -0.94 -33.66 40.96
N VAL A 295 -2.06 -33.42 40.28
CA VAL A 295 -2.91 -32.25 40.53
C VAL A 295 -3.61 -32.41 41.87
N LEU A 296 -3.30 -31.53 42.82
CA LEU A 296 -3.83 -31.54 44.18
C LEU A 296 -5.15 -30.77 44.26
N ALA A 297 -5.19 -29.60 43.64
CA ALA A 297 -6.35 -28.73 43.60
C ALA A 297 -6.34 -27.82 42.38
N GLU A 298 -7.52 -27.37 42.00
CA GLU A 298 -7.78 -26.45 40.90
C GLU A 298 -8.49 -25.21 41.45
N PHE A 299 -7.99 -24.03 41.10
CA PHE A 299 -8.60 -22.75 41.46
C PHE A 299 -9.39 -22.18 40.27
N ASN A 300 -10.26 -21.21 40.52
CA ASN A 300 -10.79 -20.30 39.51
C ASN A 300 -10.35 -18.89 39.88
N ASN A 301 -9.96 -18.10 38.88
CA ASN A 301 -9.60 -16.71 39.09
C ASN A 301 -10.15 -15.87 37.92
N ASP A 302 -11.42 -15.51 38.04
CA ASP A 302 -12.13 -14.74 37.01
C ASP A 302 -11.50 -13.35 36.83
N ASP A 303 -11.00 -12.73 37.91
CA ASP A 303 -10.30 -11.44 37.86
C ASP A 303 -9.04 -11.52 36.98
N LEU A 304 -8.24 -12.59 37.11
CA LEU A 304 -7.05 -12.81 36.29
C LEU A 304 -7.40 -13.06 34.83
N VAL A 305 -8.49 -13.78 34.56
CA VAL A 305 -8.98 -14.00 33.17
C VAL A 305 -9.41 -12.68 32.56
N LEU A 306 -10.19 -11.87 33.28
CA LEU A 306 -10.58 -10.52 32.84
C LEU A 306 -9.35 -9.62 32.65
N GLU A 307 -8.34 -9.72 33.53
CA GLU A 307 -7.12 -8.92 33.40
C GLU A 307 -6.32 -9.28 32.13
N ILE A 308 -6.25 -10.58 31.78
CA ILE A 308 -5.64 -11.03 30.51
C ILE A 308 -6.41 -10.45 29.32
N GLU A 309 -7.73 -10.58 29.30
CA GLU A 309 -8.57 -10.05 28.22
C GLU A 309 -8.41 -8.53 28.07
N THR A 310 -8.43 -7.79 29.18
CA THR A 310 -8.24 -6.32 29.14
C THR A 310 -6.84 -5.92 28.67
N THR A 311 -5.82 -6.74 28.97
CA THR A 311 -4.45 -6.51 28.52
C THR A 311 -4.30 -6.79 27.03
N GLU A 312 -5.02 -7.79 26.50
CA GLU A 312 -5.08 -8.09 25.07
C GLU A 312 -5.76 -6.95 24.29
N LEU A 313 -6.89 -6.43 24.78
CA LEU A 313 -7.56 -5.28 24.19
C LEU A 313 -6.67 -4.02 24.19
N LYS A 314 -5.96 -3.75 25.30
CA LYS A 314 -4.99 -2.64 25.38
C LYS A 314 -3.84 -2.81 24.39
N LEU A 315 -3.38 -4.05 24.17
CA LEU A 315 -2.32 -4.34 23.25
C LEU A 315 -2.75 -4.08 21.80
N GLU A 316 -3.97 -4.48 21.43
CA GLU A 316 -4.56 -4.20 20.12
C GLU A 316 -4.73 -2.69 19.87
N ASP A 317 -5.20 -1.95 20.87
CA ASP A 317 -5.28 -0.49 20.84
C ASP A 317 -3.90 0.16 20.63
N TYR A 318 -2.88 -0.25 21.39
CA TYR A 318 -1.53 0.28 21.20
C TYR A 318 -0.91 -0.05 19.84
N TYR A 319 -1.19 -1.23 19.27
CA TYR A 319 -0.75 -1.55 17.91
C TYR A 319 -1.41 -0.64 16.87
N SER A 320 -2.71 -0.37 17.02
CA SER A 320 -3.44 0.55 16.14
C SER A 320 -2.89 1.98 16.24
N GLN A 321 -2.60 2.45 17.45
CA GLN A 321 -1.96 3.75 17.68
C GLN A 321 -0.53 3.80 17.12
N LEU A 322 0.24 2.71 17.25
CA LEU A 322 1.59 2.62 16.69
C LEU A 322 1.57 2.70 15.17
N GLU A 323 0.62 2.03 14.52
CA GLU A 323 0.44 2.11 13.07
C GLU A 323 0.10 3.54 12.64
N ALA A 324 -0.85 4.19 13.32
CA ALA A 324 -1.19 5.59 13.05
C ALA A 324 0.02 6.52 13.25
N ALA A 325 0.77 6.37 14.34
CA ALA A 325 1.95 7.18 14.63
C ALA A 325 3.08 6.95 13.61
N LYS A 326 3.26 5.72 13.11
CA LYS A 326 4.21 5.43 12.03
C LYS A 326 3.80 6.06 10.71
N ASN A 327 2.52 6.00 10.37
CA ASN A 327 2.00 6.68 9.17
C ASN A 327 2.16 8.20 9.26
N GLU A 328 1.96 8.79 10.45
CA GLU A 328 2.25 10.21 10.67
C GLU A 328 3.75 10.52 10.58
N LEU A 329 4.62 9.66 11.10
CA LEU A 329 6.07 9.81 10.98
C LEU A 329 6.53 9.78 9.51
N ASP A 330 5.97 8.89 8.70
CA ASP A 330 6.33 8.78 7.28
C ASP A 330 6.02 10.06 6.50
N LYS A 331 5.01 10.83 6.90
CA LYS A 331 4.65 12.12 6.28
C LYS A 331 5.70 13.22 6.45
N TYR A 332 6.65 13.06 7.38
CA TYR A 332 7.77 13.99 7.52
C TYR A 332 8.81 13.83 6.40
N ASN A 333 8.73 12.73 5.64
CA ASN A 333 9.50 12.52 4.43
C ASN A 333 8.62 12.86 3.22
N ILE A 334 9.02 13.84 2.42
CA ILE A 334 8.26 14.25 1.24
C ILE A 334 8.83 13.56 0.00
N TYR A 335 7.99 12.75 -0.64
CA TYR A 335 8.35 11.98 -1.82
C TYR A 335 7.77 12.55 -3.11
N SER A 336 8.37 12.19 -4.25
CA SER A 336 7.80 12.48 -5.56
C SER A 336 6.56 11.61 -5.82
N PRO A 337 5.42 12.18 -6.23
CA PRO A 337 4.17 11.44 -6.45
C PRO A 337 4.16 10.63 -7.76
N ILE A 338 4.93 11.04 -8.78
CA ILE A 338 4.98 10.41 -10.10
C ILE A 338 6.41 10.47 -10.66
N ASP A 339 6.72 9.64 -11.65
CA ASP A 339 7.95 9.77 -12.44
C ASP A 339 7.93 11.09 -13.25
N GLY A 340 9.06 11.78 -13.34
CA GLY A 340 9.16 12.98 -14.18
C GLY A 340 10.30 13.91 -13.80
N ILE A 341 10.19 15.17 -14.22
CA ILE A 341 11.09 16.24 -13.81
C ILE A 341 10.44 17.02 -12.68
N LEU A 342 11.19 17.20 -11.61
CA LEU A 342 10.77 17.92 -10.42
C LEU A 342 10.93 19.44 -10.62
N SER A 343 9.88 20.20 -10.29
CA SER A 343 9.93 21.66 -10.21
C SER A 343 9.60 22.08 -8.78
N LEU A 344 10.55 22.68 -8.06
CA LEU A 344 10.41 23.10 -6.67
C LEU A 344 10.36 24.61 -6.54
N ASN A 345 9.66 25.07 -5.49
CA ASN A 345 9.78 26.45 -5.02
C ASN A 345 11.19 26.68 -4.42
N GLU A 346 11.56 27.94 -4.18
CA GLU A 346 12.80 28.26 -3.46
C GLU A 346 12.70 27.81 -1.99
N LEU A 347 13.18 26.60 -1.70
CA LEU A 347 13.16 25.97 -0.37
C LEU A 347 14.58 25.80 0.16
N LYS A 348 14.77 26.07 1.45
CA LYS A 348 16.05 25.93 2.15
C LYS A 348 15.87 25.20 3.48
N ALA A 349 16.93 24.54 3.93
CA ALA A 349 16.96 24.01 5.28
C ALA A 349 16.73 25.14 6.30
N GLY A 350 15.84 24.90 7.26
CA GLY A 350 15.37 25.90 8.22
C GLY A 350 14.04 26.57 7.86
N ASP A 351 13.54 26.43 6.62
CA ASP A 351 12.22 26.93 6.26
C ASP A 351 11.11 26.10 6.94
N VAL A 352 10.00 26.74 7.27
CA VAL A 352 8.85 26.10 7.93
C VAL A 352 7.73 25.90 6.91
N LEU A 353 7.26 24.66 6.81
CA LEU A 353 6.12 24.27 5.99
C LEU A 353 4.92 23.98 6.87
N LYS A 354 3.73 24.25 6.34
CA LYS A 354 2.44 23.89 6.93
C LYS A 354 1.81 22.75 6.15
N SER A 355 0.93 22.02 6.83
CA SER A 355 0.08 21.03 6.17
C SER A 355 -0.75 21.69 5.06
N GLY A 356 -0.69 21.10 3.87
CA GLY A 356 -1.33 21.59 2.65
C GLY A 356 -0.48 22.54 1.80
N ASP A 357 0.72 22.93 2.25
CA ASP A 357 1.59 23.79 1.45
C ASP A 357 2.06 23.05 0.19
N VAL A 358 1.85 23.67 -0.97
CA VAL A 358 2.38 23.18 -2.26
C VAL A 358 3.81 23.65 -2.39
N ILE A 359 4.74 22.71 -2.29
CA ILE A 359 6.19 22.98 -2.35
C ILE A 359 6.76 22.86 -3.77
N GLY A 360 6.00 22.28 -4.68
CA GLY A 360 6.38 22.11 -6.08
C GLY A 360 5.43 21.18 -6.83
N TYR A 361 5.88 20.68 -7.96
CA TYR A 361 5.19 19.64 -8.73
C TYR A 361 6.19 18.77 -9.47
N THR A 362 5.79 17.54 -9.77
CA THR A 362 6.49 16.66 -10.70
C THR A 362 5.67 16.56 -11.98
N ALA A 363 6.33 16.65 -13.13
CA ALA A 363 5.69 16.59 -14.44
C ALA A 363 6.40 15.60 -15.37
N ASP A 364 5.61 14.80 -16.08
CA ASP A 364 6.07 13.86 -17.10
C ASP A 364 6.25 14.59 -18.44
N TYR A 365 7.50 14.85 -18.81
CA TYR A 365 7.83 15.51 -20.08
C TYR A 365 8.10 14.54 -21.24
N ASP A 366 8.08 13.22 -20.99
CA ASP A 366 8.18 12.22 -22.05
C ASP A 366 6.84 12.06 -22.78
N HIS A 367 5.72 12.27 -22.07
CA HIS A 367 4.37 12.25 -22.63
C HIS A 367 3.80 13.66 -22.65
N MET A 368 3.90 14.33 -23.80
CA MET A 368 3.40 15.69 -23.99
C MET A 368 2.07 15.65 -24.76
N GLN A 369 1.16 16.55 -24.43
CA GLN A 369 -0.15 16.66 -25.05
C GLN A 369 -0.58 18.12 -25.19
N PHE A 370 -1.57 18.38 -26.02
CA PHE A 370 -2.21 19.68 -26.12
C PHE A 370 -3.70 19.52 -26.40
N GLU A 371 -4.49 20.48 -25.94
CA GLU A 371 -5.92 20.53 -26.17
C GLU A 371 -6.22 21.43 -27.36
N ILE A 372 -6.99 20.93 -28.31
CA ILE A 372 -7.51 21.69 -29.44
C ILE A 372 -9.04 21.77 -29.34
N SER A 373 -9.61 22.90 -29.75
CA SER A 373 -11.07 23.09 -29.79
C SER A 373 -11.60 22.79 -31.19
N ILE A 374 -12.47 21.78 -31.33
CA ILE A 374 -13.06 21.37 -32.61
C ILE A 374 -14.55 21.76 -32.68
N ASP A 375 -15.00 22.21 -33.84
CA ASP A 375 -16.40 22.58 -34.10
C ASP A 375 -17.38 21.39 -33.99
N GLU A 376 -18.60 21.65 -33.51
CA GLU A 376 -19.71 20.69 -33.41
C GLU A 376 -19.99 19.94 -34.72
N LEU A 377 -19.80 20.56 -35.88
CA LEU A 377 -20.03 19.92 -37.18
C LEU A 377 -18.99 18.84 -37.52
N ASP A 378 -17.79 18.93 -36.95
CA ASP A 378 -16.66 18.05 -37.27
C ASP A 378 -16.35 17.03 -36.17
N ILE A 379 -16.75 17.29 -34.91
CA ILE A 379 -16.49 16.40 -33.78
C ILE A 379 -17.03 14.97 -33.99
N SER A 380 -18.17 14.84 -34.68
CA SER A 380 -18.81 13.55 -34.97
C SER A 380 -17.94 12.61 -35.84
N LYS A 381 -16.97 13.17 -36.56
CA LYS A 381 -16.06 12.43 -37.45
C LYS A 381 -14.74 12.03 -36.75
N ILE A 382 -14.47 12.62 -35.58
CA ILE A 382 -13.23 12.38 -34.82
C ILE A 382 -13.41 11.21 -33.87
N LYS A 383 -12.41 10.34 -33.80
CA LYS A 383 -12.38 9.18 -32.90
C LYS A 383 -11.04 9.09 -32.19
N VAL A 384 -11.08 8.61 -30.95
CA VAL A 384 -9.87 8.28 -30.19
C VAL A 384 -9.03 7.27 -30.98
N GLY A 385 -7.71 7.50 -31.02
CA GLY A 385 -6.74 6.69 -31.74
C GLY A 385 -6.47 7.12 -33.20
N GLN A 386 -7.17 8.14 -33.72
CA GLN A 386 -6.84 8.69 -35.04
C GLN A 386 -5.44 9.30 -35.06
N SER A 387 -4.71 9.06 -36.15
CA SER A 387 -3.38 9.63 -36.37
C SER A 387 -3.48 11.12 -36.72
N THR A 388 -2.56 11.90 -36.19
CA THR A 388 -2.50 13.34 -36.36
C THR A 388 -1.10 13.78 -36.75
N ASN A 389 -1.00 14.74 -37.67
CA ASN A 389 0.24 15.44 -37.93
C ASN A 389 0.30 16.68 -37.06
N VAL A 390 1.37 16.81 -36.27
CA VAL A 390 1.57 17.91 -35.33
C VAL A 390 2.69 18.81 -35.83
N THR A 391 2.42 20.11 -35.92
CA THR A 391 3.42 21.14 -36.19
C THR A 391 3.51 22.09 -35.00
N ILE A 392 4.70 22.62 -34.72
CA ILE A 392 4.95 23.49 -33.58
C ILE A 392 5.52 24.79 -34.10
N ASP A 393 4.85 25.91 -33.79
CA ASP A 393 5.19 27.22 -34.35
C ASP A 393 6.65 27.63 -34.08
N ALA A 394 7.16 27.24 -32.90
CA ALA A 394 8.53 27.54 -32.47
C ALA A 394 9.61 26.63 -33.10
N LEU A 395 9.24 25.49 -33.69
CA LEU A 395 10.15 24.51 -34.27
C LEU A 395 9.92 24.42 -35.79
N THR A 396 10.58 25.31 -36.54
CA THR A 396 10.31 25.49 -37.98
C THR A 396 10.57 24.24 -38.83
N GLU A 397 11.42 23.33 -38.37
CA GLU A 397 11.66 22.01 -38.96
C GLU A 397 10.40 21.14 -39.01
N THR A 398 9.47 21.32 -38.07
CA THR A 398 8.22 20.55 -38.01
C THR A 398 7.27 20.90 -39.14
N ASN A 399 7.44 22.05 -39.79
CA ASN A 399 6.68 22.40 -40.99
C ASN A 399 7.06 21.53 -42.20
N ALA A 400 8.33 21.13 -42.30
CA ALA A 400 8.81 20.26 -43.37
C ALA A 400 8.62 18.77 -43.03
N LYS A 401 8.68 18.43 -41.75
CA LYS A 401 8.49 17.08 -41.22
C LYS A 401 7.61 17.13 -39.98
N PRO A 402 6.28 17.06 -40.14
CA PRO A 402 5.36 17.05 -39.00
C PRO A 402 5.67 15.91 -38.04
N ILE A 403 5.52 16.17 -36.75
CA ILE A 403 5.65 15.17 -35.69
C ILE A 403 4.38 14.33 -35.70
N SER A 404 4.51 13.01 -35.59
CA SER A 404 3.35 12.14 -35.47
C SER A 404 2.71 12.30 -34.09
N GLY A 405 1.40 12.16 -34.04
CA GLY A 405 0.63 12.15 -32.80
C GLY A 405 -0.65 11.37 -32.97
N SER A 406 -1.43 11.30 -31.90
CA SER A 406 -2.72 10.64 -31.91
C SER A 406 -3.75 11.33 -31.04
N VAL A 407 -5.02 11.18 -31.41
CA VAL A 407 -6.15 11.64 -30.60
C VAL A 407 -6.25 10.75 -29.36
N SER A 408 -5.93 11.29 -28.18
CA SER A 408 -5.98 10.53 -26.92
C SER A 408 -7.35 10.62 -26.24
N LYS A 409 -8.02 11.76 -26.34
CA LYS A 409 -9.34 11.97 -25.74
C LYS A 409 -10.20 12.91 -26.57
N VAL A 410 -11.49 12.59 -26.68
CA VAL A 410 -12.51 13.45 -27.25
C VAL A 410 -13.51 13.75 -26.14
N ALA A 411 -13.73 15.02 -25.81
CA ALA A 411 -14.68 15.39 -24.78
C ALA A 411 -16.12 15.10 -25.21
N ILE A 412 -16.92 14.61 -24.25
CA ILE A 412 -18.36 14.36 -24.45
C ILE A 412 -19.15 15.67 -24.32
N GLU A 413 -18.65 16.60 -23.52
CA GLU A 413 -19.28 17.90 -23.27
C GLU A 413 -18.57 18.98 -24.09
N GLY A 414 -19.35 19.77 -24.82
CA GLY A 414 -18.88 20.93 -25.57
C GLY A 414 -18.95 22.21 -24.74
N THR A 415 -18.06 23.15 -25.02
CA THR A 415 -18.07 24.50 -24.47
C THR A 415 -18.72 25.44 -25.49
N SER A 416 -19.73 26.21 -25.07
CA SER A 416 -20.39 27.20 -25.92
C SER A 416 -20.00 28.60 -25.49
N THR A 417 -19.32 29.34 -26.38
CA THR A 417 -18.93 30.73 -26.14
C THR A 417 -19.43 31.60 -27.29
N ASN A 418 -20.17 32.67 -26.99
CA ASN A 418 -20.76 33.57 -27.99
C ASN A 418 -21.61 32.87 -29.07
N GLY A 419 -22.26 31.75 -28.72
CA GLY A 419 -23.12 31.00 -29.65
C GLY A 419 -22.39 30.06 -30.60
N VAL A 420 -21.06 29.87 -30.43
CA VAL A 420 -20.28 28.84 -31.13
C VAL A 420 -19.95 27.73 -30.13
N THR A 421 -20.31 26.49 -30.47
CA THR A 421 -20.05 25.30 -29.64
C THR A 421 -18.80 24.59 -30.16
N THR A 422 -17.84 24.37 -29.27
CA THR A 422 -16.62 23.62 -29.56
C THR A 422 -16.42 22.49 -28.57
N TYR A 423 -15.81 21.40 -29.01
CA TYR A 423 -15.49 20.24 -28.21
C TYR A 423 -13.98 20.15 -28.02
N PRO A 424 -13.49 20.10 -26.78
CA PRO A 424 -12.07 19.90 -26.53
C PRO A 424 -11.64 18.49 -26.90
N VAL A 425 -10.58 18.41 -27.70
CA VAL A 425 -9.93 17.17 -28.13
C VAL A 425 -8.48 17.23 -27.69
N ILE A 426 -8.02 16.20 -26.98
CA ILE A 426 -6.64 16.10 -26.51
C ILE A 426 -5.84 15.30 -27.54
N ILE A 427 -4.73 15.89 -27.99
CA ILE A 427 -3.77 15.28 -28.90
C ILE A 427 -2.52 14.95 -28.11
N GLN A 428 -2.15 13.67 -28.11
CA GLN A 428 -0.86 13.21 -27.59
C GLN A 428 0.19 13.32 -28.70
N ILE A 429 1.33 13.91 -28.37
CA ILE A 429 2.45 14.11 -29.29
C ILE A 429 3.42 12.95 -29.10
N ASP A 430 3.85 12.32 -30.18
CA ASP A 430 4.92 11.31 -30.11
C ASP A 430 6.25 12.00 -29.73
N LYS A 431 7.16 11.24 -29.12
CA LYS A 431 8.40 11.78 -28.55
C LYS A 431 9.17 12.64 -29.56
N ALA A 432 9.38 13.91 -29.22
CA ALA A 432 10.08 14.90 -30.03
C ALA A 432 11.16 15.61 -29.21
N GLU A 433 12.30 15.90 -29.83
CA GLU A 433 13.38 16.66 -29.20
C GLU A 433 13.01 18.14 -29.09
N ASN A 434 13.53 18.82 -28.06
CA ASN A 434 13.36 20.26 -27.83
C ASN A 434 11.92 20.73 -27.60
N LEU A 435 10.97 19.82 -27.35
CA LEU A 435 9.62 20.17 -26.96
C LEU A 435 9.60 20.80 -25.57
N LYS A 436 8.94 21.95 -25.43
CA LYS A 436 8.77 22.63 -24.14
C LYS A 436 7.28 22.87 -23.87
N SER A 437 6.90 22.71 -22.61
CA SER A 437 5.58 23.12 -22.12
C SER A 437 5.36 24.62 -22.38
N GLY A 438 4.16 24.99 -22.80
CA GLY A 438 3.76 26.35 -23.16
C GLY A 438 3.98 26.73 -24.63
N MET A 439 4.63 25.89 -25.45
CA MET A 439 4.69 26.10 -26.90
C MET A 439 3.31 25.93 -27.54
N ASN A 440 3.02 26.66 -28.62
CA ASN A 440 1.80 26.44 -29.42
C ASN A 440 2.05 25.36 -30.48
N ALA A 441 1.14 24.39 -30.53
CA ALA A 441 1.11 23.33 -31.54
C ALA A 441 -0.19 23.39 -32.34
N ASN A 442 -0.11 22.96 -33.59
CA ASN A 442 -1.23 22.74 -34.47
C ASN A 442 -1.32 21.24 -34.77
N ALA A 443 -2.51 20.67 -34.69
CA ALA A 443 -2.80 19.32 -35.13
C ALA A 443 -3.60 19.35 -36.43
N GLU A 444 -3.23 18.48 -37.36
CA GLU A 444 -4.07 18.07 -38.48
C GLU A 444 -4.50 16.62 -38.25
N ILE A 445 -5.75 16.43 -37.84
CA ILE A 445 -6.35 15.11 -37.60
C ILE A 445 -6.78 14.52 -38.94
N LEU A 446 -6.28 13.33 -39.26
CA LEU A 446 -6.67 12.61 -40.45
C LEU A 446 -8.02 11.90 -40.25
N ILE A 447 -9.06 12.36 -40.94
CA ILE A 447 -10.43 11.81 -40.84
C ILE A 447 -10.63 10.64 -41.80
N GLU A 448 -10.26 10.84 -43.06
CA GLU A 448 -10.39 9.86 -44.12
C GLU A 448 -9.20 10.01 -45.08
N GLN A 449 -8.64 8.88 -45.50
CA GLN A 449 -7.62 8.82 -46.53
C GLN A 449 -8.06 7.81 -47.60
N ARG A 450 -8.01 8.23 -48.87
CA ARG A 450 -8.23 7.34 -50.01
C ARG A 450 -7.02 7.41 -50.92
N GLU A 451 -6.42 6.26 -51.15
CA GLU A 451 -5.25 6.11 -52.02
C GLU A 451 -5.66 5.80 -53.46
N ASP A 452 -4.84 6.23 -54.42
CA ASP A 452 -4.98 5.94 -55.86
C ASP A 452 -6.37 6.27 -56.49
N ILE A 453 -6.97 7.41 -56.11
CA ILE A 453 -8.24 7.86 -56.69
C ILE A 453 -8.05 8.94 -57.77
N LEU A 454 -8.98 9.03 -58.74
CA LEU A 454 -8.95 10.05 -59.79
C LEU A 454 -9.43 11.42 -59.28
N TYR A 455 -8.61 12.46 -59.41
CA TYR A 455 -9.04 13.85 -59.15
C TYR A 455 -9.40 14.58 -60.41
N VAL A 456 -10.58 15.19 -60.39
CA VAL A 456 -10.98 16.17 -61.39
C VAL A 456 -11.09 17.53 -60.70
N PRO A 457 -10.48 18.60 -61.26
CA PRO A 457 -10.64 19.94 -60.73
C PRO A 457 -12.12 20.31 -60.59
N ILE A 458 -12.49 20.91 -59.45
CA ILE A 458 -13.90 21.21 -59.16
C ILE A 458 -14.57 22.07 -60.26
N GLN A 459 -13.78 22.94 -60.91
CA GLN A 459 -14.21 23.76 -62.05
C GLN A 459 -14.64 22.97 -63.29
N ALA A 460 -14.17 21.73 -63.45
CA ALA A 460 -14.57 20.85 -64.54
C ALA A 460 -15.84 20.03 -64.23
N VAL A 461 -16.28 20.03 -62.96
CA VAL A 461 -17.47 19.31 -62.50
C VAL A 461 -18.69 20.19 -62.66
N ASN A 462 -19.64 19.76 -63.50
CA ASN A 462 -20.92 20.43 -63.68
C ASN A 462 -22.03 19.63 -62.99
N LYS A 463 -22.99 20.31 -62.38
CA LYS A 463 -24.18 19.69 -61.75
C LYS A 463 -25.44 19.99 -62.56
N ARG A 464 -26.22 18.96 -62.91
CA ARG A 464 -27.55 19.07 -63.55
C ARG A 464 -28.43 17.98 -62.98
N GLY A 465 -29.63 18.35 -62.51
CA GLY A 465 -30.60 17.40 -61.97
C GLY A 465 -30.07 16.52 -60.83
N GLY A 466 -29.24 17.08 -59.94
CA GLY A 466 -28.65 16.35 -58.80
C GLY A 466 -27.49 15.41 -59.13
N LYS A 467 -27.13 15.25 -60.42
CA LYS A 467 -25.98 14.42 -60.85
C LYS A 467 -24.80 15.28 -61.29
N SER A 468 -23.60 14.88 -60.89
CA SER A 468 -22.34 15.50 -61.30
C SER A 468 -21.81 14.85 -62.58
N PHE A 469 -21.39 15.65 -63.55
CA PHE A 469 -20.79 15.19 -64.80
C PHE A 469 -19.58 16.04 -65.19
N VAL A 470 -18.62 15.40 -65.85
CA VAL A 470 -17.40 16.03 -66.38
C VAL A 470 -17.33 15.76 -67.88
N THR A 471 -16.95 16.76 -68.66
CA THR A 471 -16.81 16.60 -70.11
C THR A 471 -15.39 16.16 -70.42
N VAL A 472 -15.22 14.89 -70.78
CA VAL A 472 -13.91 14.35 -71.18
C VAL A 472 -13.69 14.62 -72.66
N ARG A 473 -12.62 15.36 -72.97
CA ARG A 473 -12.20 15.56 -74.37
C ARG A 473 -11.52 14.28 -74.86
N ARG A 474 -12.21 13.50 -75.70
CA ARG A 474 -11.63 12.33 -76.37
C ARG A 474 -10.57 12.82 -77.37
N ALA A 475 -9.34 12.31 -77.29
CA ALA A 475 -8.34 12.57 -78.32
C ALA A 475 -8.88 12.01 -79.64
N THR A 476 -9.01 12.85 -80.65
CA THR A 476 -9.24 12.39 -82.03
C THR A 476 -7.93 11.80 -82.54
N ASP A 477 -7.72 10.52 -82.25
CA ASP A 477 -6.94 9.67 -83.11
C ASP A 477 -7.75 9.50 -84.40
N SER A 478 -7.29 10.12 -85.48
CA SER A 478 -7.60 9.64 -86.82
C SER A 478 -6.89 8.29 -86.97
N VAL A 479 -7.53 7.24 -86.48
CA VAL A 479 -7.24 5.86 -86.88
C VAL A 479 -8.48 5.34 -87.60
N GLU A 480 -8.20 4.95 -88.83
CA GLU A 480 -9.08 4.33 -89.80
C GLU A 480 -9.79 3.12 -89.20
N VAL A 481 -11.05 2.98 -89.62
CA VAL A 481 -12.01 1.97 -89.18
C VAL A 481 -11.44 0.56 -89.38
N ASP A 482 -11.33 -0.22 -88.30
CA ASP A 482 -11.52 -1.66 -88.39
C ASP A 482 -12.69 -2.08 -87.49
N LYS A 483 -13.57 -2.89 -88.06
CA LYS A 483 -14.85 -3.32 -87.49
C LYS A 483 -14.60 -4.46 -86.51
N GLY A 484 -14.95 -4.27 -85.25
CA GLY A 484 -15.05 -5.35 -84.26
C GLY A 484 -16.25 -5.14 -83.34
N GLU A 485 -17.25 -6.01 -83.47
CA GLU A 485 -18.52 -6.02 -82.73
C GLU A 485 -18.32 -6.09 -81.20
N VAL A 486 -19.13 -5.31 -80.48
CA VAL A 486 -19.32 -5.41 -79.03
C VAL A 486 -20.29 -6.57 -78.74
N LYS A 487 -19.79 -7.63 -78.10
CA LYS A 487 -20.65 -8.60 -77.38
C LYS A 487 -20.90 -8.11 -75.96
N ASN A 488 -22.18 -7.88 -75.67
CA ASN A 488 -22.74 -7.72 -74.33
C ASN A 488 -22.39 -8.92 -73.43
N SER A 489 -22.01 -8.64 -72.19
CA SER A 489 -22.41 -9.49 -71.06
C SER A 489 -22.75 -8.60 -69.87
N ALA A 490 -24.04 -8.60 -69.53
CA ALA A 490 -24.52 -8.28 -68.20
C ALA A 490 -24.51 -9.59 -67.41
N SER A 491 -24.05 -9.58 -66.16
CA SER A 491 -24.54 -10.55 -65.18
C SER A 491 -24.72 -9.87 -63.82
N THR A 492 -26.00 -9.75 -63.48
CA THR A 492 -26.55 -9.71 -62.13
C THR A 492 -25.96 -10.82 -61.26
N GLY A 493 -25.66 -10.53 -60.01
CA GLY A 493 -25.29 -11.49 -58.99
C GLY A 493 -26.04 -11.20 -57.70
N GLU A 494 -27.21 -11.79 -57.59
CA GLU A 494 -28.03 -11.92 -56.38
C GLU A 494 -27.37 -12.93 -55.44
N GLN A 495 -27.27 -12.64 -54.14
CA GLN A 495 -26.97 -13.62 -53.10
C GLN A 495 -28.14 -13.68 -52.11
N LYS A 496 -28.74 -14.88 -51.99
CA LYS A 496 -29.47 -15.32 -50.81
C LYS A 496 -29.23 -16.82 -50.61
N ASN A 497 -28.44 -17.18 -49.61
CA ASN A 497 -28.90 -17.75 -48.34
C ASN A 497 -27.73 -17.82 -47.36
#